data_AF-A0AAV8VS05-F1
#
_entry.id   AF-A0AAV8VS05-F1
#
_cell.length_a   1.000
_cell.length_b   1.000
_cell.length_c   1.000
_cell.angle_alpha   90.00
_cell.angle_beta   90.00
_cell.angle_gamma   90.00
#
_symmetry.space_group_name_H-M   'P 1'
#
loop_
_entity.id
_entity.type
_entity.pdbx_description
1 polymer ?
#
loop_
_entity_poly.entity_id
_entity_poly.type
_entity_poly.pdbx_seq_one_letter_code
_entity_poly.pdbx_strand_id
1 'polypeptide(L)'
;MSLFLNSFKQTCCSSLKPRFIATISALPETHQMLQKTCRDFAEGELKPVAAKVDREHLYPKEQIKKMGELGLMAVACPEELGGTGLDYLAYAIAMEEISRGCASAGVIMSVNNSLYLGPLLQWGTAQQKDKFVRPFTDGDKVGCFALSEPGNGSDAGAASTTAKAEGSSFVINGAKSWITNGYESEAGILLATTDKSLKHKVYSLQLTWIFLYDEFFPV
;
A
#
# COMPACT_ATOMS: atom_id res chain seq x y z
N MET A 1 55.49 31.85 9.02
CA MET A 1 54.38 31.27 8.25
C MET A 1 54.40 29.74 8.36
N SER A 2 54.15 29.19 9.56
CA SER A 2 54.32 27.74 9.84
C SER A 2 53.50 27.23 11.04
N LEU A 3 52.48 27.96 11.50
CA LEU A 3 51.75 27.60 12.74
C LEU A 3 50.22 27.58 12.60
N PHE A 4 49.68 27.52 11.38
CA PHE A 4 48.22 27.60 11.14
C PHE A 4 47.66 26.48 10.24
N LEU A 5 48.33 25.32 10.12
CA LEU A 5 47.87 24.23 9.25
C LEU A 5 47.69 22.86 9.94
N ASN A 6 47.97 22.73 11.24
CA ASN A 6 47.88 21.44 11.94
C ASN A 6 46.59 21.23 12.77
N SER A 7 45.66 22.19 12.83
CA SER A 7 44.47 22.07 13.70
C SER A 7 43.21 21.55 13.02
N PHE A 8 43.24 21.19 11.73
CA PHE A 8 42.04 20.82 10.96
C PHE A 8 41.98 19.38 10.46
N LYS A 9 42.91 18.50 10.86
CA LYS A 9 42.94 17.09 10.42
C LYS A 9 42.44 16.06 11.44
N GLN A 10 41.94 16.47 12.61
CA GLN A 10 41.74 15.52 13.72
C GLN A 10 40.35 15.55 14.37
N THR A 11 39.32 16.04 13.67
CA THR A 11 37.96 16.16 14.26
C THR A 11 36.82 15.56 13.42
N CYS A 12 37.09 14.87 12.30
CA CYS A 12 36.02 14.36 11.42
C CYS A 12 35.90 12.82 11.36
N CYS A 13 36.70 12.07 12.11
CA CYS A 13 36.82 10.61 11.93
C CYS A 13 36.53 9.78 13.19
N SER A 14 35.69 10.23 14.11
CA SER A 14 35.46 9.55 15.40
C SER A 14 34.01 9.15 15.70
N SER A 15 33.13 9.00 14.71
CA SER A 15 31.79 8.44 14.96
C SER A 15 31.17 7.64 13.80
N LEU A 16 31.99 6.92 13.03
CA LEU A 16 31.44 5.83 12.22
C LEU A 16 30.94 4.74 13.16
N LYS A 17 29.66 4.80 13.53
CA LYS A 17 28.95 3.67 14.13
C LYS A 17 29.23 2.46 13.24
N PRO A 18 29.63 1.30 13.79
CA PRO A 18 29.80 0.12 12.98
C PRO A 18 28.49 -0.12 12.21
N ARG A 19 28.57 -0.16 10.88
CA ARG A 19 27.47 -0.68 10.07
C ARG A 19 27.39 -2.15 10.43
N PHE A 20 26.54 -2.49 11.39
CA PHE A 20 26.15 -3.87 11.59
C PHE A 20 25.59 -4.34 10.24
N ILE A 21 26.21 -5.38 9.67
CA ILE A 21 25.65 -6.06 8.52
C ILE A 21 24.32 -6.62 9.00
N ALA A 22 23.22 -6.00 8.60
CA ALA A 22 21.89 -6.50 8.87
C ALA A 22 21.81 -7.90 8.25
N THR A 23 21.85 -8.91 9.11
CA THR A 23 21.85 -10.32 8.71
C THR A 23 20.52 -10.90 9.15
N ILE A 24 19.93 -11.76 8.32
CA ILE A 24 18.63 -12.41 8.60
C ILE A 24 18.63 -13.08 9.99
N SER A 25 19.75 -13.69 10.37
CA SER A 25 19.92 -14.34 11.68
C SER A 25 19.80 -13.41 12.89
N ALA A 26 19.87 -12.09 12.68
CA ALA A 26 19.72 -11.08 13.73
C ALA A 26 18.27 -10.59 13.89
N LEU A 27 17.34 -11.03 13.04
CA LEU A 27 15.91 -10.71 13.17
C LEU A 27 15.23 -11.58 14.24
N PRO A 28 14.11 -11.14 14.83
CA PRO A 28 13.30 -12.01 15.68
C PRO A 28 12.87 -13.29 14.92
N GLU A 29 12.68 -14.40 15.65
CA GLU A 29 12.33 -15.70 15.06
C GLU A 29 11.07 -15.62 14.19
N THR A 30 10.06 -14.86 14.62
CA THR A 30 8.83 -14.62 13.84
C THR A 30 9.12 -14.03 12.46
N HIS A 31 10.00 -13.03 12.38
CA HIS A 31 10.40 -12.41 11.10
C HIS A 31 11.22 -13.35 10.23
N GLN A 32 12.09 -14.16 10.82
CA GLN A 32 12.85 -15.18 10.09
C GLN A 32 11.93 -16.26 9.50
N MET A 33 10.98 -16.75 10.28
CA MET A 33 9.97 -17.71 9.82
C MET A 33 9.10 -17.12 8.72
N LEU A 34 8.62 -15.88 8.89
CA LEU A 34 7.85 -15.17 7.87
C LEU A 34 8.63 -15.03 6.57
N GLN A 35 9.89 -14.61 6.63
CA GLN A 35 10.75 -14.51 5.45
C GLN A 35 10.82 -15.86 4.73
N LYS A 36 11.10 -16.95 5.45
CA LYS A 36 11.21 -18.28 4.86
C LYS A 36 9.89 -18.69 4.19
N THR A 37 8.76 -18.49 4.85
CA THR A 37 7.43 -18.77 4.30
C THR A 37 7.18 -17.98 3.01
N CYS A 38 7.44 -16.67 3.02
CA CYS A 38 7.25 -15.81 1.85
C CYS A 38 8.20 -16.19 0.70
N ARG A 39 9.44 -16.55 1.02
CA ARG A 39 10.45 -17.01 0.06
C ARG A 39 10.02 -18.31 -0.62
N ASP A 40 9.60 -19.30 0.16
CA ASP A 40 9.16 -20.59 -0.35
C ASP A 40 7.89 -20.42 -1.22
N PHE A 41 6.95 -19.58 -0.78
CA PHE A 41 5.77 -19.22 -1.57
C PHE A 41 6.15 -18.50 -2.89
N ALA A 42 7.07 -17.53 -2.84
CA ALA A 42 7.49 -16.80 -4.02
C ALA A 42 8.16 -17.71 -5.06
N GLU A 43 9.02 -18.65 -4.65
CA GLU A 43 9.65 -19.61 -5.56
C GLU A 43 8.66 -20.66 -6.09
N GLY A 44 7.71 -21.11 -5.27
CA GLY A 44 6.78 -22.18 -5.64
C GLY A 44 5.54 -21.72 -6.41
N GLU A 45 4.98 -20.56 -6.07
CA GLU A 45 3.65 -20.13 -6.53
C GLU A 45 3.70 -18.89 -7.43
N LEU A 46 4.67 -18.00 -7.25
CA LEU A 46 4.76 -16.74 -8.01
C LEU A 46 5.72 -16.83 -9.20
N LYS A 47 6.96 -17.23 -8.95
CA LYS A 47 8.03 -17.26 -9.96
C LYS A 47 7.69 -18.12 -11.20
N PRO A 48 7.02 -19.29 -11.08
CA PRO A 48 6.67 -20.09 -12.25
C PRO A 48 5.68 -19.38 -13.19
N VAL A 49 4.81 -18.51 -12.67
CA VAL A 49 3.77 -17.82 -13.45
C VAL A 49 4.15 -16.39 -13.85
N ALA A 50 5.16 -15.79 -13.20
CA ALA A 50 5.53 -14.39 -13.37
C ALA A 50 5.76 -13.97 -14.83
N ALA A 51 6.47 -14.79 -15.63
CA ALA A 51 6.74 -14.47 -17.03
C ALA A 51 5.49 -14.52 -17.92
N LYS A 52 4.48 -15.33 -17.56
CA LYS A 52 3.19 -15.37 -18.25
C LYS A 52 2.36 -14.14 -17.87
N VAL A 53 2.27 -13.85 -16.58
CA VAL A 53 1.60 -12.67 -16.02
C VAL A 53 2.08 -11.40 -16.71
N ASP A 54 3.41 -11.26 -16.88
CA ASP A 54 4.01 -10.14 -17.58
C ASP A 54 3.62 -10.09 -19.07
N ARG A 55 3.89 -11.16 -19.84
CA ARG A 55 3.64 -11.16 -21.29
C ARG A 55 2.18 -11.00 -21.70
N GLU A 56 1.26 -11.51 -20.88
CA GLU A 56 -0.17 -11.54 -21.17
C GLU A 56 -0.95 -10.48 -20.39
N HIS A 57 -0.27 -9.65 -19.59
CA HIS A 57 -0.87 -8.63 -18.71
C HIS A 57 -1.99 -9.17 -17.81
N LEU A 58 -1.79 -10.39 -17.27
CA LEU A 58 -2.80 -11.06 -16.46
C LEU A 58 -2.78 -10.58 -15.01
N TYR A 59 -3.97 -10.44 -14.42
CA TYR A 59 -4.09 -10.38 -12.96
C TYR A 59 -3.93 -11.79 -12.35
N PRO A 60 -2.96 -12.02 -11.46
CA PRO A 60 -2.66 -13.35 -10.91
C PRO A 60 -3.64 -13.72 -9.77
N LYS A 61 -4.95 -13.83 -10.10
CA LYS A 61 -6.05 -13.98 -9.13
C LYS A 61 -5.84 -15.12 -8.13
N GLU A 62 -5.43 -16.28 -8.62
CA GLU A 62 -5.20 -17.47 -7.78
C GLU A 62 -4.08 -17.21 -6.77
N GLN A 63 -2.99 -16.58 -7.19
CA GLN A 63 -1.86 -16.27 -6.32
C GLN A 63 -2.23 -15.21 -5.28
N ILE A 64 -3.02 -14.20 -5.65
CA ILE A 64 -3.51 -13.19 -4.70
C ILE A 64 -4.41 -13.83 -3.64
N LYS A 65 -5.30 -14.76 -4.02
CA LYS A 65 -6.11 -15.49 -3.04
C LYS A 65 -5.25 -16.30 -2.07
N LYS A 66 -4.28 -17.07 -2.57
CA LYS A 66 -3.33 -17.82 -1.72
C LYS A 66 -2.51 -16.91 -0.81
N MET A 67 -2.10 -15.72 -1.29
CA MET A 67 -1.41 -14.73 -0.46
C MET A 67 -2.31 -14.23 0.68
N GLY A 68 -3.60 -14.04 0.41
CA GLY A 68 -4.59 -13.69 1.41
C GLY A 68 -4.82 -14.76 2.47
N GLU A 69 -4.87 -16.04 2.07
CA GLU A 69 -4.94 -17.19 2.98
C GLU A 69 -3.71 -17.29 3.91
N LEU A 70 -2.54 -16.81 3.45
CA LEU A 70 -1.32 -16.68 4.25
C LEU A 70 -1.29 -15.41 5.12
N GLY A 71 -2.31 -14.57 5.06
CA GLY A 71 -2.40 -13.29 5.80
C GLY A 71 -1.52 -12.18 5.22
N LEU A 72 -0.99 -12.34 4.01
CA LEU A 72 -0.07 -11.37 3.39
C LEU A 72 -0.80 -10.13 2.85
N MET A 73 -2.13 -10.20 2.68
CA MET A 73 -2.94 -9.07 2.22
C MET A 73 -3.29 -8.06 3.33
N ALA A 74 -2.99 -8.40 4.60
CA ALA A 74 -3.27 -7.55 5.76
C ALA A 74 -2.29 -7.81 6.92
N VAL A 75 -0.99 -7.69 6.65
CA VAL A 75 0.10 -8.06 7.57
C VAL A 75 0.09 -7.23 8.85
N ALA A 76 0.01 -5.90 8.72
CA ALA A 76 0.00 -5.00 9.87
C ALA A 76 -1.42 -4.69 10.40
N CYS A 77 -2.44 -5.34 9.85
CA CYS A 77 -3.81 -5.18 10.30
C CYS A 77 -4.02 -5.97 11.60
N PRO A 78 -4.70 -5.41 12.61
CA PRO A 78 -5.00 -6.12 13.85
C PRO A 78 -5.77 -7.42 13.63
N GLU A 79 -5.52 -8.42 14.48
CA GLU A 79 -6.17 -9.72 14.44
C GLU A 79 -7.69 -9.61 14.62
N GLU A 80 -8.15 -8.67 15.47
CA GLU A 80 -9.58 -8.44 15.68
C GLU A 80 -10.31 -7.89 14.46
N LEU A 81 -9.59 -7.50 13.41
CA LEU A 81 -10.10 -7.09 12.09
C LEU A 81 -9.79 -8.12 10.99
N GLY A 82 -9.24 -9.28 11.34
CA GLY A 82 -8.92 -10.36 10.40
C GLY A 82 -7.54 -10.26 9.75
N GLY A 83 -6.66 -9.40 10.26
CA GLY A 83 -5.25 -9.36 9.85
C GLY A 83 -4.36 -10.28 10.69
N THR A 84 -3.03 -10.19 10.52
CA THR A 84 -2.08 -11.02 11.27
C THR A 84 -1.47 -10.33 12.50
N GLY A 85 -1.75 -9.04 12.71
CA GLY A 85 -1.25 -8.27 13.85
C GLY A 85 0.28 -8.09 13.88
N LEU A 86 0.98 -8.40 12.79
CA LEU A 86 2.43 -8.24 12.69
C LEU A 86 2.82 -6.77 12.50
N ASP A 87 4.12 -6.48 12.52
CA ASP A 87 4.63 -5.12 12.39
C ASP A 87 5.00 -4.76 10.94
N TYR A 88 5.34 -3.48 10.73
CA TYR A 88 5.76 -3.00 9.41
C TYR A 88 7.11 -3.57 8.94
N LEU A 89 7.94 -4.10 9.86
CA LEU A 89 9.18 -4.79 9.49
C LEU A 89 8.86 -6.16 8.87
N ALA A 90 7.93 -6.91 9.46
CA ALA A 90 7.40 -8.14 8.91
C ALA A 90 6.76 -7.91 7.54
N TYR A 91 5.96 -6.84 7.40
CA TYR A 91 5.39 -6.44 6.12
C TYR A 91 6.46 -6.13 5.06
N ALA A 92 7.50 -5.36 5.40
CA ALA A 92 8.59 -5.05 4.47
C ALA A 92 9.33 -6.31 4.00
N ILE A 93 9.63 -7.23 4.93
CA ILE A 93 10.27 -8.52 4.64
C ILE A 93 9.39 -9.38 3.71
N ALA A 94 8.10 -9.48 4.00
CA ALA A 94 7.17 -10.23 3.18
C ALA A 94 7.07 -9.63 1.76
N MET A 95 6.92 -8.31 1.66
CA MET A 95 6.85 -7.62 0.37
C MET A 95 8.12 -7.82 -0.46
N GLU A 96 9.31 -7.79 0.16
CA GLU A 96 10.58 -8.03 -0.53
C GLU A 96 10.61 -9.42 -1.17
N GLU A 97 10.28 -10.47 -0.40
CA GLU A 97 10.30 -11.85 -0.90
C GLU A 97 9.22 -12.11 -1.95
N ILE A 98 8.01 -11.57 -1.78
CA ILE A 98 6.93 -11.68 -2.77
C ILE A 98 7.34 -10.99 -4.08
N SER A 99 7.88 -9.78 -4.00
CA SER A 99 8.33 -9.02 -5.15
C SER A 99 9.51 -9.68 -5.87
N ARG A 100 10.36 -10.43 -5.14
CA ARG A 100 11.44 -11.26 -5.70
C ARG A 100 10.91 -12.37 -6.62
N GLY A 101 9.72 -12.90 -6.34
CA GLY A 101 9.05 -13.88 -7.19
C GLY A 101 8.25 -13.26 -8.34
N CYS A 102 7.44 -12.24 -8.05
CA CYS A 102 6.63 -11.52 -9.02
C CYS A 102 6.38 -10.07 -8.55
N ALA A 103 6.93 -9.09 -9.26
CA ALA A 103 6.79 -7.67 -8.91
C ALA A 103 5.32 -7.20 -8.95
N SER A 104 4.52 -7.70 -9.90
CA SER A 104 3.09 -7.36 -9.99
C SER A 104 2.32 -7.83 -8.76
N ALA A 105 2.56 -9.05 -8.28
CA ALA A 105 1.95 -9.54 -7.04
C ALA A 105 2.40 -8.71 -5.83
N GLY A 106 3.68 -8.33 -5.78
CA GLY A 106 4.23 -7.45 -4.75
C GLY A 106 3.54 -6.10 -4.68
N VAL A 107 3.30 -5.43 -5.82
CA VAL A 107 2.62 -4.13 -5.82
C VAL A 107 1.12 -4.25 -5.49
N ILE A 108 0.44 -5.32 -5.92
CA ILE A 108 -0.96 -5.59 -5.55
C ILE A 108 -1.09 -5.72 -4.02
N MET A 109 -0.22 -6.52 -3.40
CA MET A 109 -0.11 -6.65 -1.95
C MET A 109 0.18 -5.32 -1.26
N SER A 110 1.12 -4.54 -1.82
CA SER A 110 1.55 -3.28 -1.23
C SER A 110 0.43 -2.24 -1.19
N VAL A 111 -0.30 -2.10 -2.30
CA VAL A 111 -1.44 -1.18 -2.39
C VAL A 111 -2.51 -1.55 -1.38
N ASN A 112 -2.85 -2.84 -1.26
CA ASN A 112 -3.88 -3.28 -0.30
C ASN A 112 -3.46 -2.98 1.15
N ASN A 113 -2.26 -3.40 1.56
CA ASN A 113 -1.78 -3.20 2.93
C ASN A 113 -1.61 -1.71 3.29
N SER A 114 -0.90 -0.95 2.47
CA SER A 114 -0.45 0.39 2.84
C SER A 114 -1.41 1.50 2.42
N LEU A 115 -1.90 1.45 1.18
CA LEU A 115 -2.64 2.58 0.62
C LEU A 115 -4.15 2.45 0.83
N TYR A 116 -4.68 1.22 0.88
CA TYR A 116 -6.08 0.99 1.16
C TYR A 116 -6.35 0.77 2.65
N LEU A 117 -5.79 -0.28 3.25
CA LEU A 117 -6.03 -0.62 4.65
C LEU A 117 -5.43 0.42 5.61
N GLY A 118 -4.23 0.94 5.33
CA GLY A 118 -3.53 1.91 6.18
C GLY A 118 -4.39 3.11 6.60
N PRO A 119 -4.95 3.88 5.64
CA PRO A 119 -5.83 5.00 5.97
C PRO A 119 -7.09 4.61 6.75
N LEU A 120 -7.71 3.47 6.42
CA LEU A 120 -8.90 2.96 7.12
C LEU A 120 -8.59 2.56 8.57
N LEU A 121 -7.43 1.94 8.80
CA LEU A 121 -6.96 1.58 10.14
C LEU A 121 -6.68 2.82 10.98
N GLN A 122 -6.04 3.84 10.38
CA GLN A 122 -5.65 5.05 11.07
C GLN A 122 -6.82 6.01 11.35
N TRP A 123 -7.72 6.22 10.40
CA TRP A 123 -8.75 7.27 10.46
C TRP A 123 -10.18 6.77 10.36
N GLY A 124 -10.39 5.49 10.06
CA GLY A 124 -11.73 4.91 9.97
C GLY A 124 -12.43 4.76 11.33
N THR A 125 -13.74 4.98 11.34
CA THR A 125 -14.63 4.61 12.45
C THR A 125 -14.72 3.09 12.60
N ALA A 126 -15.20 2.60 13.74
CA ALA A 126 -15.40 1.17 13.97
C ALA A 126 -16.30 0.53 12.89
N GLN A 127 -17.38 1.21 12.51
CA GLN A 127 -18.31 0.77 11.47
C GLN A 127 -17.65 0.72 10.08
N GLN A 128 -16.78 1.70 9.77
CA GLN A 128 -16.03 1.70 8.51
C GLN A 128 -14.98 0.58 8.48
N LYS A 129 -14.29 0.32 9.60
CA LYS A 129 -13.34 -0.80 9.68
C LYS A 129 -14.03 -2.14 9.51
N ASP A 130 -15.18 -2.33 10.14
CA ASP A 130 -15.98 -3.54 9.98
C ASP A 130 -16.36 -3.79 8.50
N LYS A 131 -16.85 -2.75 7.83
CA LYS A 131 -17.33 -2.85 6.45
C LYS A 131 -16.23 -2.87 5.39
N PHE A 132 -15.10 -2.19 5.63
CA PHE A 132 -14.10 -1.89 4.58
C PHE A 132 -12.68 -2.38 4.88
N VAL A 133 -12.40 -2.85 6.10
CA VAL A 133 -11.14 -3.53 6.42
C VAL A 133 -11.34 -5.04 6.37
N ARG A 134 -12.26 -5.59 7.16
CA ARG A 134 -12.41 -7.06 7.31
C ARG A 134 -12.56 -7.80 5.97
N PRO A 135 -13.37 -7.34 5.00
CA PRO A 135 -13.54 -8.08 3.73
C PRO A 135 -12.31 -8.05 2.82
N PHE A 136 -11.27 -7.30 3.17
CA PHE A 136 -10.09 -7.06 2.33
C PHE A 136 -8.82 -7.66 2.95
N THR A 137 -8.95 -8.53 3.96
CA THR A 137 -7.80 -9.13 4.65
C THR A 137 -7.38 -10.50 4.14
N ASP A 138 -8.29 -11.24 3.51
CA ASP A 138 -8.09 -12.64 3.10
C ASP A 138 -7.85 -12.85 1.60
N GLY A 139 -7.68 -11.75 0.86
CA GLY A 139 -7.40 -11.75 -0.57
C GLY A 139 -8.59 -12.04 -1.49
N ASP A 140 -9.82 -12.18 -0.98
CA ASP A 140 -11.02 -12.24 -1.84
C ASP A 140 -11.28 -10.90 -2.51
N LYS A 141 -11.05 -9.81 -1.77
CA LYS A 141 -11.18 -8.44 -2.25
C LYS A 141 -9.86 -7.71 -2.13
N VAL A 142 -9.60 -6.84 -3.09
CA VAL A 142 -8.47 -5.89 -3.02
C VAL A 142 -8.98 -4.46 -3.11
N GLY A 143 -8.27 -3.56 -2.45
CA GLY A 143 -8.53 -2.13 -2.52
C GLY A 143 -7.55 -1.40 -3.46
N CYS A 144 -7.92 -0.17 -3.81
CA CYS A 144 -7.07 0.77 -4.53
C CYS A 144 -6.99 2.14 -3.84
N PHE A 145 -6.10 3.01 -4.35
CA PHE A 145 -5.91 4.36 -3.84
C PHE A 145 -5.82 5.37 -4.98
N ALA A 146 -6.70 6.37 -4.94
CA ALA A 146 -6.95 7.27 -6.05
C ALA A 146 -6.66 8.73 -5.68
N LEU A 147 -5.38 9.10 -5.82
CA LEU A 147 -4.85 10.43 -5.59
C LEU A 147 -4.59 11.18 -6.89
N SER A 148 -3.66 10.66 -7.69
CA SER A 148 -3.14 11.27 -8.91
C SER A 148 -4.21 11.48 -9.97
N GLU A 149 -4.07 12.55 -10.74
CA GLU A 149 -4.95 12.92 -11.85
C GLU A 149 -4.12 13.19 -13.12
N PRO A 150 -4.72 13.27 -14.31
CA PRO A 150 -3.99 13.52 -15.55
C PRO A 150 -3.11 14.78 -15.50
N GLY A 151 -3.55 15.82 -14.79
CA GLY A 151 -2.86 17.10 -14.67
C GLY A 151 -1.90 17.20 -13.48
N ASN A 152 -1.91 16.24 -12.55
CA ASN A 152 -1.13 16.35 -11.31
C ASN A 152 -0.79 14.98 -10.71
N GLY A 153 0.52 14.71 -10.60
CA GLY A 153 1.10 13.58 -9.87
C GLY A 153 1.98 14.06 -8.72
N SER A 154 3.15 14.64 -9.05
CA SER A 154 4.06 15.20 -8.03
C SER A 154 3.45 16.38 -7.26
N ASP A 155 2.67 17.24 -7.92
CA ASP A 155 1.88 18.28 -7.27
C ASP A 155 0.52 17.72 -6.82
N ALA A 156 0.55 16.79 -5.86
CA ALA A 156 -0.66 16.20 -5.29
C ALA A 156 -1.60 17.26 -4.66
N GLY A 157 -1.11 18.48 -4.40
CA GLY A 157 -1.82 19.64 -3.87
C GLY A 157 -2.78 20.36 -4.84
N ALA A 158 -2.73 20.00 -6.12
CA ALA A 158 -3.48 20.65 -7.20
C ALA A 158 -4.66 19.81 -7.72
N ALA A 159 -5.27 18.97 -6.88
CA ALA A 159 -6.37 18.10 -7.29
C ALA A 159 -7.55 18.89 -7.86
N SER A 160 -8.05 18.46 -9.03
CA SER A 160 -9.18 19.04 -9.74
C SER A 160 -10.48 18.27 -9.53
N THR A 161 -10.42 17.00 -9.09
CA THR A 161 -11.59 16.20 -8.73
C THR A 161 -12.30 16.83 -7.52
N THR A 162 -13.60 17.09 -7.65
CA THR A 162 -14.40 17.77 -6.63
C THR A 162 -15.35 16.82 -5.91
N ALA A 163 -15.59 17.07 -4.63
CA ALA A 163 -16.68 16.47 -3.86
C ALA A 163 -17.60 17.58 -3.34
N LYS A 164 -18.83 17.66 -3.87
CA LYS A 164 -19.82 18.67 -3.48
C LYS A 164 -20.89 18.04 -2.60
N ALA A 165 -21.13 18.60 -1.41
CA ALA A 165 -22.19 18.11 -0.53
C ALA A 165 -23.58 18.40 -1.12
N GLU A 166 -24.42 17.37 -1.19
CA GLU A 166 -25.82 17.45 -1.59
C GLU A 166 -26.67 16.64 -0.60
N GLY A 167 -27.22 17.35 0.39
CA GLY A 167 -27.97 16.75 1.49
C GLY A 167 -27.09 15.84 2.37
N SER A 168 -27.45 14.56 2.45
CA SER A 168 -26.70 13.52 3.17
C SER A 168 -25.64 12.81 2.31
N SER A 169 -25.41 13.28 1.08
CA SER A 169 -24.53 12.65 0.09
C SER A 169 -23.51 13.62 -0.47
N PHE A 170 -22.53 13.09 -1.21
CA PHE A 170 -21.56 13.89 -1.98
C PHE A 170 -21.66 13.52 -3.46
N VAL A 171 -21.66 14.53 -4.32
CA VAL A 171 -21.48 14.36 -5.77
C VAL A 171 -19.99 14.53 -6.08
N ILE A 172 -19.38 13.47 -6.60
CA ILE A 172 -17.98 13.47 -7.03
C ILE A 172 -17.92 13.73 -8.53
N ASN A 173 -17.02 14.61 -8.96
CA ASN A 173 -16.81 14.86 -10.39
C ASN A 173 -15.34 15.12 -10.68
N GLY A 174 -14.77 14.39 -11.64
CA GLY A 174 -13.36 14.49 -12.01
C GLY A 174 -12.83 13.22 -12.65
N ALA A 175 -11.51 13.15 -12.82
CA ALA A 175 -10.82 12.01 -13.36
C ALA A 175 -9.57 11.71 -12.53
N LYS A 176 -9.37 10.44 -12.23
CA LYS A 176 -8.17 9.91 -11.59
C LYS A 176 -7.34 9.14 -12.59
N SER A 177 -6.04 9.02 -12.36
CA SER A 177 -5.13 8.32 -13.28
C SER A 177 -4.07 7.55 -12.53
N TRP A 178 -3.59 6.47 -13.17
CA TRP A 178 -2.52 5.62 -12.64
C TRP A 178 -2.92 4.88 -11.35
N ILE A 179 -4.16 4.38 -11.32
CA ILE A 179 -4.75 3.74 -10.16
C ILE A 179 -4.43 2.25 -10.17
N THR A 180 -3.36 1.87 -9.47
CA THR A 180 -3.01 0.45 -9.28
C THR A 180 -4.16 -0.29 -8.58
N ASN A 181 -4.41 -1.53 -9.02
CA ASN A 181 -5.57 -2.36 -8.67
C ASN A 181 -6.93 -1.81 -9.16
N GLY A 182 -6.97 -0.71 -9.90
CA GLY A 182 -8.24 -0.01 -10.20
C GLY A 182 -9.27 -0.85 -10.98
N TYR A 183 -8.83 -1.83 -11.79
CA TYR A 183 -9.73 -2.72 -12.52
C TYR A 183 -10.26 -3.86 -11.65
N GLU A 184 -9.46 -4.36 -10.71
CA GLU A 184 -9.80 -5.50 -9.86
C GLU A 184 -10.35 -5.09 -8.48
N SER A 185 -10.25 -3.82 -8.10
CA SER A 185 -10.62 -3.37 -6.77
C SER A 185 -12.12 -3.31 -6.55
N GLU A 186 -12.59 -3.79 -5.41
CA GLU A 186 -13.98 -3.69 -4.98
C GLU A 186 -14.26 -2.45 -4.09
N ALA A 187 -13.20 -1.73 -3.72
CA ALA A 187 -13.26 -0.46 -3.00
C ALA A 187 -11.99 0.35 -3.23
N GLY A 188 -12.07 1.65 -2.99
CA GLY A 188 -10.90 2.53 -3.10
C GLY A 188 -10.98 3.74 -2.19
N ILE A 189 -9.82 4.26 -1.83
CA ILE A 189 -9.68 5.54 -1.13
C ILE A 189 -9.48 6.63 -2.18
N LEU A 190 -10.48 7.49 -2.37
CA LEU A 190 -10.45 8.57 -3.35
C LEU A 190 -10.27 9.92 -2.67
N LEU A 191 -9.31 10.70 -3.15
CA LEU A 191 -9.13 12.09 -2.71
C LEU A 191 -9.82 13.04 -3.68
N ALA A 192 -10.68 13.90 -3.14
CA ALA A 192 -11.34 14.97 -3.86
C ALA A 192 -11.31 16.24 -3.02
N THR A 193 -11.30 17.40 -3.67
CA THR A 193 -11.39 18.69 -2.97
C THR A 193 -12.84 19.10 -2.76
N THR A 194 -13.18 19.60 -1.57
CA THR A 194 -14.46 20.25 -1.29
C THR A 194 -14.42 21.75 -1.61
N ASP A 195 -13.22 22.34 -1.74
CA ASP A 195 -12.99 23.73 -2.13
C ASP A 195 -11.62 23.91 -2.81
N LYS A 196 -11.64 24.21 -4.12
CA LYS A 196 -10.43 24.42 -4.93
C LYS A 196 -9.59 25.61 -4.47
N SER A 197 -10.20 26.63 -3.88
CA SER A 197 -9.49 27.85 -3.47
C SER A 197 -8.50 27.61 -2.33
N LEU A 198 -8.73 26.55 -1.55
CA LEU A 198 -7.97 26.24 -0.35
C LEU A 198 -6.81 25.26 -0.60
N LYS A 199 -6.64 24.78 -1.84
CA LYS A 199 -5.54 23.90 -2.29
C LYS A 199 -5.34 22.73 -1.30
N HIS A 200 -4.10 22.50 -0.85
CA HIS A 200 -3.74 21.41 0.06
C HIS A 200 -4.35 21.51 1.46
N LYS A 201 -4.93 22.65 1.86
CA LYS A 201 -5.48 22.84 3.20
C LYS A 201 -6.87 22.21 3.37
N VAL A 202 -7.55 21.90 2.27
CA VAL A 202 -8.92 21.33 2.27
C VAL A 202 -8.97 20.00 1.54
N TYR A 203 -7.88 19.25 1.62
CA TYR A 203 -8.03 17.81 1.67
C TYR A 203 -8.69 17.46 3.00
N SER A 204 -10.02 17.53 3.01
CA SER A 204 -10.75 16.53 3.73
C SER A 204 -10.18 15.21 3.22
N LEU A 205 -9.49 14.46 4.10
CA LEU A 205 -9.31 13.03 3.86
C LEU A 205 -10.70 12.42 4.03
N GLN A 206 -11.53 12.73 3.06
CA GLN A 206 -12.89 12.30 3.00
C GLN A 206 -12.72 10.85 2.58
N LEU A 207 -13.02 9.97 3.52
CA LEU A 207 -13.43 8.60 3.23
C LEU A 207 -14.66 8.73 2.34
N THR A 208 -14.43 9.06 1.09
CA THR A 208 -15.48 9.12 0.11
C THR A 208 -15.85 7.68 -0.16
N TRP A 209 -17.12 7.42 0.02
CA TRP A 209 -17.74 6.13 -0.14
C TRP A 209 -17.24 5.46 -1.41
N ILE A 210 -16.64 4.30 -1.18
CA ILE A 210 -16.54 3.11 -2.02
C ILE A 210 -17.45 3.21 -3.24
N PHE A 211 -16.85 3.14 -4.42
CA PHE A 211 -17.53 2.56 -5.57
C PHE A 211 -17.92 1.13 -5.17
N LEU A 212 -19.17 0.94 -4.74
CA LEU A 212 -19.79 -0.37 -4.88
C LEU A 212 -20.09 -0.47 -6.36
N TYR A 213 -19.35 -1.33 -7.04
CA TYR A 213 -19.46 -1.63 -8.47
C TYR A 213 -20.80 -2.32 -8.84
N ASP A 214 -21.91 -1.97 -8.20
CA ASP A 214 -23.19 -2.66 -8.42
C ASP A 214 -24.17 -1.94 -9.37
N GLU A 215 -23.93 -0.68 -9.79
CA GLU A 215 -24.94 0.02 -10.63
C GLU A 215 -24.43 0.92 -11.76
N PHE A 216 -23.17 0.85 -12.18
CA PHE A 216 -22.75 1.57 -13.39
C PHE A 216 -21.90 0.68 -14.29
N PHE A 217 -22.57 -0.13 -15.09
CA PHE A 217 -22.35 -0.41 -16.52
C PHE A 217 -23.28 -1.58 -16.91
N PRO A 218 -24.48 -1.35 -17.50
CA PRO A 218 -24.98 -2.31 -18.46
C PRO A 218 -24.06 -2.23 -19.68
N VAL A 219 -23.61 -3.39 -20.16
CA VAL A 219 -23.18 -3.55 -21.55
C VAL A 219 -24.32 -3.12 -22.46
#